data_AF-A0A1S1LH19-F1
#
_entry.id   AF-A0A1S1LH19-F1
#
_cell.length_a   1.000
_cell.length_b   1.000
_cell.length_c   1.000
_cell.angle_alpha   90.00
_cell.angle_beta   90.00
_cell.angle_gamma   90.00
#
_symmetry.space_group_name_H-M   'P 1'
#
loop_
_entity.id
_entity.type
_entity.pdbx_description
1 polymer ?
#
loop_
_entity_poly.entity_id
_entity_poly.type
_entity_poly.pdbx_seq_one_letter_code
_entity_poly.pdbx_strand_id
1 'polypeptide(L)'
;MSDDEAEYGLVMPFVACRSKGGEYDDNSYVAGYEMGVLDGQLYGWLKPSEERSSPGLPTQWRYIHDGNVNQVDLIAMRHGWQVEHGEAVDGWVPVRLVDAG
;
A
#
# COMPACT_ATOMS: atom_id res chain seq x y z
N MET A 1 -35.06 -26.42 11.09
CA MET A 1 -33.75 -26.91 11.55
C MET A 1 -33.44 -28.10 10.66
N SER A 2 -32.39 -28.14 9.84
CA SER A 2 -31.10 -27.44 9.78
C SER A 2 -30.67 -27.37 8.30
N ASP A 3 -30.21 -26.22 7.82
CA ASP A 3 -28.81 -25.96 7.39
C ASP A 3 -28.20 -27.06 6.51
N ASP A 4 -28.31 -26.90 5.19
CA ASP A 4 -27.38 -27.49 4.23
C ASP A 4 -26.63 -26.35 3.53
N GLU A 5 -25.32 -26.41 3.68
CA GLU A 5 -24.34 -25.34 3.52
C GLU A 5 -24.26 -24.83 2.07
N ALA A 6 -24.40 -23.52 1.89
CA ALA A 6 -24.03 -22.86 0.65
C ALA A 6 -22.51 -22.96 0.48
N GLU A 7 -22.07 -23.94 -0.32
CA GLU A 7 -20.68 -24.17 -0.66
C GLU A 7 -20.12 -22.97 -1.44
N TYR A 8 -19.36 -22.10 -0.76
CA TYR A 8 -18.67 -20.97 -1.39
C TYR A 8 -17.50 -21.50 -2.23
N GLY A 9 -17.73 -21.76 -3.51
CA GLY A 9 -16.68 -22.07 -4.47
C GLY A 9 -15.74 -20.86 -4.68
N LEU A 10 -14.42 -21.11 -4.69
CA LEU A 10 -13.40 -20.11 -5.05
C LEU A 10 -13.61 -19.63 -6.49
N VAL A 11 -14.00 -18.35 -6.65
CA VAL A 11 -14.38 -17.79 -7.97
C VAL A 11 -13.18 -17.44 -8.88
N MET A 12 -11.93 -17.44 -8.40
CA MET A 12 -10.76 -17.16 -9.25
C MET A 12 -9.48 -17.82 -8.72
N PRO A 13 -8.77 -18.62 -9.53
CA PRO A 13 -7.42 -19.07 -9.18
C PRO A 13 -6.44 -17.90 -9.36
N PHE A 14 -5.84 -17.44 -8.26
CA PHE A 14 -4.67 -16.56 -8.36
C PHE A 14 -3.45 -17.43 -8.70
N VAL A 15 -2.91 -17.24 -9.91
CA VAL A 15 -1.64 -17.87 -10.29
C VAL A 15 -0.53 -17.03 -9.68
N ALA A 16 0.13 -17.57 -8.65
CA ALA A 16 1.37 -16.99 -8.15
C ALA A 16 2.44 -17.10 -9.25
N CYS A 17 2.82 -15.96 -9.84
CA CYS A 17 3.97 -15.92 -10.75
C CYS A 17 5.24 -16.16 -9.93
N ARG A 18 5.86 -17.32 -10.11
CA ARG A 18 7.21 -17.56 -9.59
C ARG A 18 8.17 -16.64 -10.33
N SER A 19 8.70 -15.66 -9.64
CA SER A 19 9.76 -14.82 -10.18
C SER A 19 10.98 -15.63 -10.56
N LYS A 20 11.66 -15.16 -11.61
CA LYS A 20 12.96 -15.67 -12.06
C LYS A 20 14.14 -14.87 -11.48
N GLY A 21 13.89 -13.79 -10.75
CA GLY A 21 14.91 -12.98 -10.10
C GLY A 21 14.98 -13.34 -8.61
N GLY A 22 16.17 -13.29 -8.01
CA GLY A 22 16.32 -13.57 -6.58
C GLY A 22 15.53 -12.60 -5.69
N GLU A 23 15.59 -12.78 -4.38
CA GLU A 23 14.89 -11.98 -3.36
C GLU A 23 14.93 -10.46 -3.60
N TYR A 24 16.02 -9.95 -4.19
CA TYR A 24 16.18 -8.54 -4.53
C TYR A 24 15.34 -8.07 -5.73
N ASP A 25 15.04 -8.91 -6.71
CA ASP A 25 14.34 -8.52 -7.95
C ASP A 25 12.82 -8.39 -7.70
N ASP A 26 12.26 -9.29 -6.89
CA ASP A 26 10.85 -9.24 -6.50
C ASP A 26 10.55 -8.11 -5.55
N ASN A 27 11.37 -7.94 -4.53
CA ASN A 27 11.22 -6.83 -3.60
C ASN A 27 11.41 -5.48 -4.32
N SER A 28 12.29 -5.41 -5.31
CA SER A 28 12.46 -4.19 -6.13
C SER A 28 11.27 -3.92 -7.05
N TYR A 29 10.68 -4.95 -7.66
CA TYR A 29 9.48 -4.80 -8.50
C TYR A 29 8.25 -4.39 -7.67
N VAL A 30 8.04 -5.05 -6.52
CA VAL A 30 6.95 -4.74 -5.58
C VAL A 30 7.12 -3.34 -5.01
N ALA A 31 8.35 -2.95 -4.64
CA ALA A 31 8.65 -1.58 -4.19
C ALA A 31 8.34 -0.53 -5.27
N GLY A 32 8.74 -0.78 -6.53
CA GLY A 32 8.45 0.14 -7.64
C GLY A 32 6.95 0.31 -7.88
N TYR A 33 6.18 -0.78 -7.83
CA TYR A 33 4.72 -0.72 -7.96
C TYR A 33 4.06 0.00 -6.78
N GLU A 34 4.40 -0.38 -5.55
CA GLU A 34 3.83 0.19 -4.32
C GLU A 34 4.10 1.69 -4.22
N MET A 35 5.33 2.13 -4.52
CA MET A 35 5.71 3.55 -4.50
C MET A 35 5.10 4.33 -5.68
N GLY A 36 4.99 3.72 -6.86
CA GLY A 36 4.33 4.33 -8.01
C GLY A 36 2.84 4.58 -7.78
N VAL A 37 2.14 3.64 -7.12
CA VAL A 37 0.74 3.83 -6.71
C VAL A 37 0.62 5.00 -5.74
N LEU A 38 1.50 5.09 -4.73
CA LEU A 38 1.47 6.20 -3.78
C LEU A 38 1.71 7.56 -4.45
N ASP A 39 2.72 7.67 -5.31
CA ASP A 39 3.00 8.93 -6.02
C ASP A 39 1.80 9.35 -6.88
N GLY A 40 1.16 8.39 -7.55
CA GLY A 40 -0.07 8.62 -8.32
C GLY A 40 -1.26 9.06 -7.46
N GLN A 41 -1.42 8.48 -6.26
CA GLN A 41 -2.47 8.85 -5.30
C GLN A 41 -2.33 10.29 -4.81
N LEU A 42 -1.11 10.81 -4.76
CA LEU A 42 -0.80 12.15 -4.27
C LEU A 42 -0.77 13.21 -5.39
N TYR A 43 -0.95 12.82 -6.64
CA TYR A 43 -0.82 13.70 -7.80
C TYR A 43 -2.16 14.16 -8.41
N GLY A 44 -2.22 15.46 -8.75
CA GLY A 44 -3.33 16.10 -9.45
C GLY A 44 -4.69 15.98 -8.76
N TRP A 45 -5.78 16.03 -9.54
CA TRP A 45 -6.43 14.77 -9.83
C TRP A 45 -6.90 13.92 -8.66
N LEU A 46 -6.01 13.09 -8.12
CA LEU A 46 -6.28 12.03 -7.16
C LEU A 46 -5.85 12.40 -5.75
N LYS A 47 -5.18 13.55 -5.56
CA LYS A 47 -4.69 14.01 -4.27
C LYS A 47 -5.82 14.04 -3.22
N PRO A 48 -5.57 13.59 -1.98
CA PRO A 48 -6.53 13.73 -0.89
C PRO A 48 -6.78 15.21 -0.56
N SER A 49 -8.02 15.54 -0.19
CA SER A 49 -8.44 16.82 0.39
C SER A 49 -9.51 16.60 1.45
N GLU A 50 -9.88 17.64 2.21
CA GLU A 50 -10.98 17.56 3.19
C GLU A 50 -12.30 17.08 2.57
N GLU A 51 -12.58 17.51 1.34
CA GLU A 51 -13.81 17.17 0.62
C GLU A 51 -13.74 15.82 -0.10
N ARG A 52 -12.53 15.26 -0.26
CA ARG A 52 -12.35 14.07 -1.09
C ARG A 52 -11.19 13.18 -0.65
N SER A 53 -11.52 11.96 -0.25
CA SER A 53 -10.52 10.91 -0.05
C SER A 53 -9.90 10.48 -1.39
N SER A 54 -8.58 10.27 -1.41
CA SER A 54 -7.89 9.69 -2.58
C SER A 54 -8.21 8.20 -2.73
N PRO A 55 -8.31 7.65 -3.95
CA PRO A 55 -8.46 6.22 -4.17
C PRO A 55 -7.31 5.43 -3.53
N GLY A 56 -7.64 4.40 -2.74
CA GLY A 56 -6.66 3.63 -1.96
C GLY A 56 -6.25 4.29 -0.64
N LEU A 57 -6.98 5.32 -0.21
CA LEU A 57 -7.06 5.82 1.17
C LEU A 57 -5.69 5.99 1.85
N PRO A 58 -4.76 6.77 1.26
CA PRO A 58 -3.40 6.93 1.79
C PRO A 58 -3.36 7.60 3.18
N THR A 59 -4.45 8.23 3.61
CA THR A 59 -4.63 8.78 4.96
C THR A 59 -5.15 7.76 5.99
N GLN A 60 -5.48 6.53 5.55
CA GLN A 60 -5.76 5.40 6.43
C GLN A 60 -4.51 4.55 6.65
N TRP A 61 -4.51 3.77 7.73
CA TRP A 61 -3.45 2.82 8.03
C TRP A 61 -3.38 1.73 6.96
N ARG A 62 -2.18 1.51 6.42
CA ARG A 62 -1.85 0.45 5.47
C ARG A 62 -0.47 -0.12 5.74
N TYR A 63 -0.23 -1.37 5.39
CA TYR A 63 1.09 -1.97 5.53
C TYR A 63 1.91 -1.75 4.27
N ILE A 64 3.18 -1.38 4.44
CA ILE A 64 4.22 -1.37 3.40
C ILE A 64 5.37 -2.27 3.82
N HIS A 65 6.22 -2.68 2.88
CA HIS A 65 7.47 -3.34 3.24
C HIS A 65 8.41 -2.37 3.99
N ASP A 66 9.10 -2.87 5.00
CA ASP A 66 10.05 -2.08 5.81
C ASP A 66 11.16 -1.41 4.98
N GLY A 67 11.63 -2.07 3.93
CA GLY A 67 12.59 -1.52 2.97
C GLY A 67 12.09 -0.28 2.22
N ASN A 68 10.79 -0.02 2.21
CA ASN A 68 10.16 1.10 1.50
C ASN A 68 9.90 2.32 2.39
N VAL A 69 10.12 2.25 3.70
CA VAL A 69 9.83 3.35 4.65
C VAL A 69 10.49 4.66 4.21
N ASN A 70 11.79 4.66 3.91
CA ASN A 70 12.47 5.88 3.47
C ASN A 70 11.91 6.45 2.16
N GLN A 71 11.42 5.60 1.26
CA GLN A 71 10.83 6.05 -0.01
C GLN A 71 9.45 6.67 0.21
N VAL A 72 8.66 6.08 1.12
CA VAL A 72 7.34 6.57 1.50
C VAL A 72 7.43 7.99 2.09
N ASP A 73 8.43 8.21 2.96
CA ASP A 73 8.73 9.52 3.55
C ASP A 73 9.06 10.56 2.49
N LEU A 74 9.98 10.23 1.58
CA LEU A 74 10.42 11.16 0.53
C LEU A 74 9.28 11.52 -0.45
N ILE A 75 8.44 10.55 -0.80
CA ILE A 75 7.28 10.79 -1.67
C ILE A 75 6.26 11.65 -0.93
N ALA A 76 5.94 11.35 0.33
CA ALA A 76 5.02 12.16 1.13
C ALA A 76 5.51 13.61 1.24
N MET A 77 6.78 13.80 1.61
CA MET A 77 7.40 15.13 1.73
C MET A 77 7.35 15.92 0.42
N ARG A 78 7.62 15.26 -0.72
CA ARG A 78 7.53 15.89 -2.06
C ARG A 78 6.13 16.46 -2.33
N HIS A 79 5.08 15.85 -1.79
CA HIS A 79 3.69 16.27 -1.98
C HIS A 79 3.13 17.13 -0.84
N GLY A 80 3.95 17.49 0.14
CA GLY A 80 3.58 18.30 1.31
C GLY A 80 2.86 17.51 2.40
N TRP A 81 3.08 16.21 2.50
CA TRP A 81 2.52 15.34 3.54
C TRP A 81 3.63 14.82 4.45
N GLN A 82 3.24 14.38 5.65
CA GLN A 82 4.08 13.60 6.55
C GLN A 82 3.55 12.17 6.65
N VAL A 83 4.39 11.27 7.15
CA VAL A 83 4.03 9.87 7.35
C VAL A 83 4.08 9.56 8.84
N GLU A 84 3.02 8.95 9.35
CA GLU A 84 3.07 8.29 10.65
C GLU A 84 3.37 6.81 10.45
N HIS A 85 4.28 6.28 11.27
CA HIS A 85 4.67 4.87 11.28
C HIS A 85 4.20 4.22 12.59
N GLY A 86 3.64 3.02 12.48
CA GLY A 86 3.43 2.15 13.64
C GLY A 86 4.55 1.13 13.79
N GLU A 87 4.37 0.19 14.71
CA GLU A 87 5.36 -0.85 15.00
C GLU A 87 5.48 -1.85 13.83
N ALA A 88 6.72 -2.14 13.44
CA ALA A 88 7.02 -3.10 12.39
C ALA A 88 6.78 -4.53 12.88
N VAL A 89 6.11 -5.35 12.07
CA VAL A 89 5.86 -6.77 12.33
C VAL A 89 6.20 -7.57 11.08
N ASP A 90 7.11 -8.55 11.21
CA ASP A 90 7.50 -9.48 10.15
C ASP A 90 7.87 -8.82 8.80
N GLY A 91 8.63 -7.72 8.84
CA GLY A 91 9.07 -7.00 7.64
C GLY A 91 8.03 -6.07 7.02
N TRP A 92 6.91 -5.84 7.71
CA TRP A 92 5.86 -4.91 7.31
C TRP A 92 5.71 -3.79 8.32
N VAL A 93 5.53 -2.57 7.82
CA VAL A 93 5.36 -1.36 8.62
C VAL A 93 3.98 -0.76 8.32
N PRO A 94 3.10 -0.61 9.32
CA PRO A 94 1.87 0.15 9.14
C PRO A 94 2.20 1.63 9.02
N VAL A 95 1.69 2.28 7.98
CA VAL A 95 1.89 3.69 7.69
C VAL A 95 0.56 4.38 7.36
N ARG A 96 0.48 5.69 7.61
CA ARG A 96 -0.57 6.56 7.09
C ARG A 96 -0.01 7.94 6.80
N LEU A 97 -0.58 8.63 5.82
CA LEU A 97 -0.25 10.02 5.56
C LEU A 97 -1.06 10.96 6.46
N VAL A 98 -0.40 11.98 6.95
CA VAL A 98 -0.99 13.06 7.74
C VAL A 98 -0.59 14.41 7.16
N ASP A 99 -1.47 15.39 7.32
CA ASP A 99 -1.20 16.76 6.87
C ASP A 99 0.06 17.30 7.59
N ALA A 100 0.91 18.00 6.84
CA ALA A 100 2.13 18.59 7.37
C ALA A 100 1.87 19.88 8.17
N GLY A 101 0.65 20.45 8.05
CA GLY A 101 0.23 21.71 8.71
C GLY A 101 0.42 22.95 7.86
#